data_AF-A0A956XWJ8-F1
#
_entry.id   AF-A0A956XWJ8-F1
#
_cell.length_a   1.000
_cell.length_b   1.000
_cell.length_c   1.000
_cell.angle_alpha   90.00
_cell.angle_beta   90.00
_cell.angle_gamma   90.00
#
_symmetry.space_group_name_H-M   'P 1'
#
loop_
_entity.id
_entity.type
_entity.pdbx_description
1 polymer ?
#
loop_
_entity_poly.entity_id
_entity_poly.type
_entity_poly.pdbx_seq_one_letter_code
_entity_poly.pdbx_strand_id
1 'polypeptide(L)' 'MALELEALLDGLSSVASIPLIPYNGDQIDFDGHAKNITYLMKNNYLSDNRPRVISIAGTSLIHHVC' A
#
# COMPACT_ATOMS: atom_id res chain seq x y z
N MET A 1 0.30 12.39 -17.16
CA MET A 1 0.93 11.31 -17.95
C MET A 1 0.03 10.10 -17.80
N ALA A 2 -0.73 9.74 -18.84
CA ALA A 2 -1.51 8.52 -18.81
C ALA A 2 -0.56 7.35 -19.08
N LEU A 3 -0.63 6.29 -18.27
CA LEU A 3 0.03 5.02 -18.58
C LEU A 3 -0.76 4.35 -19.71
N GLU A 4 -0.06 3.82 -20.70
CA GLU A 4 -0.66 2.89 -21.67
C GLU A 4 -1.26 1.71 -20.90
N LEU A 5 -2.43 1.22 -21.35
CA LEU A 5 -3.23 0.24 -20.62
C LEU A 5 -2.43 -1.03 -20.28
N GLU A 6 -1.60 -1.48 -21.21
CA GLU A 6 -0.77 -2.66 -21.08
C GLU A 6 0.28 -2.48 -19.99
N ALA A 7 0.90 -1.30 -19.90
CA ALA A 7 1.87 -0.97 -18.86
C ALA A 7 1.22 -0.86 -17.47
N LEU A 8 -0.02 -0.34 -17.42
CA LEU A 8 -0.81 -0.33 -16.20
C LEU A 8 -1.14 -1.76 -15.73
N LEU A 9 -1.62 -2.60 -16.64
CA LEU A 9 -1.98 -4.00 -16.33
C LEU A 9 -0.77 -4.83 -15.90
N ASP A 10 0.39 -4.64 -16.53
CA ASP A 10 1.63 -5.30 -16.14
C ASP A 10 2.08 -4.89 -14.74
N GLY A 11 2.00 -3.59 -14.42
CA GLY A 11 2.27 -3.09 -13.06
C GLY A 11 1.30 -3.65 -12.01
N LEU A 12 0.02 -3.78 -12.36
CA LEU A 12 -1.01 -4.34 -11.48
C LEU A 12 -0.89 -5.86 -11.29
N SER A 13 -0.16 -6.57 -12.16
CA SER A 13 0.15 -8.00 -12.04
C SER A 13 1.21 -8.24 -10.96
N SER A 14 0.91 -7.85 -9.72
CA SER A 14 1.84 -7.91 -8.60
C SER A 14 1.12 -8.19 -7.27
N VAL A 15 1.88 -8.37 -6.19
CA VAL A 15 1.35 -8.36 -4.82
C VAL A 15 0.88 -6.95 -4.46
N ALA A 16 -0.40 -6.85 -4.09
CA ALA A 16 -0.99 -5.67 -3.49
C ALA A 16 -0.83 -5.72 -1.96
N SER A 17 -0.14 -4.72 -1.39
CA SER A 17 -0.03 -4.54 0.05
C SER A 17 -1.02 -3.49 0.53
N ILE A 18 -1.87 -3.83 1.50
CA ILE A 18 -2.81 -2.90 2.13
C ILE A 18 -2.17 -2.37 3.42
N PRO A 19 -1.64 -1.13 3.45
CA PRO A 19 -0.98 -0.60 4.62
C PRO A 19 -2.01 -0.27 5.72
N LEU A 20 -1.69 -0.68 6.95
CA LEU A 20 -2.44 -0.26 8.12
C LEU A 20 -2.31 1.25 8.36
N ILE A 21 -3.40 1.85 8.83
CA ILE A 21 -3.43 3.22 9.35
C ILE A 21 -3.16 3.12 10.85
N PRO A 22 -1.98 3.50 11.34
CA PRO A 22 -1.70 3.51 12.76
C PRO A 22 -2.46 4.65 13.45
N TYR A 23 -2.84 4.40 14.69
CA TYR A 23 -3.50 5.38 15.56
C TYR A 23 -2.65 5.59 16.81
N ASN A 24 -2.61 6.84 17.28
CA ASN A 24 -2.06 7.21 18.58
C ASN A 24 -3.20 7.80 19.43
N GLY A 25 -3.78 6.96 20.29
CA GLY A 25 -5.06 7.27 20.93
C GLY A 25 -6.18 7.35 19.87
N ASP A 26 -6.98 8.42 19.93
CA ASP A 26 -8.12 8.63 19.03
C ASP A 26 -7.76 9.37 17.72
N GLN A 27 -6.46 9.57 17.46
CA GLN A 27 -5.97 10.29 16.27
C GLN A 27 -5.12 9.39 15.38
N ILE A 28 -5.20 9.63 14.08
CA ILE A 28 -4.34 8.97 13.10
C ILE A 28 -2.89 9.41 13.34
N ASP A 29 -1.98 8.45 13.45
CA ASP A 29 -0.54 8.70 13.49
C ASP A 29 0.01 8.82 12.05
N PHE A 30 -0.02 10.04 11.51
CA PHE A 30 0.47 10.29 10.15
C PHE A 30 1.98 10.03 10.01
N ASP A 31 2.77 10.28 11.05
CA ASP A 31 4.22 10.06 11.02
C ASP A 31 4.54 8.56 11.01
N GLY A 32 3.83 7.77 11.82
CA GLY A 32 3.88 6.31 11.81
C GLY A 32 3.40 5.74 10.48
N HIS A 33 2.34 6.31 9.90
CA HIS A 33 1.86 5.91 8.59
C HIS A 33 2.92 6.16 7.50
N ALA A 34 3.54 7.34 7.49
CA ALA A 34 4.60 7.69 6.55
C ALA A 34 5.81 6.75 6.65
N LYS A 35 6.20 6.36 7.88
CA LYS A 35 7.25 5.34 8.09
C LYS A 35 6.85 3.99 7.52
N ASN A 36 5.60 3.56 7.71
CA ASN A 36 5.09 2.30 7.16
C ASN A 36 5.11 2.31 5.63
N ILE A 37 4.62 3.39 5.00
CA ILE A 37 4.68 3.55 3.54
C ILE A 37 6.14 3.53 3.06
N THR A 38 7.03 4.26 3.72
CA THR A 38 8.46 4.29 3.37
C THR A 38 9.09 2.90 3.46
N TYR A 39 8.77 2.14 4.49
CA TYR A 39 9.24 0.77 4.66
C TYR A 39 8.76 -0.13 3.51
N LEU A 40 7.46 -0.08 3.18
CA LEU A 40 6.87 -0.88 2.11
C LEU A 40 7.47 -0.53 0.75
N MET A 41 7.72 0.76 0.47
CA MET A 41 8.36 1.22 -0.76
C MET A 41 9.82 0.76 -0.86
N LYS A 42 10.57 0.82 0.25
CA LYS A 42 12.01 0.43 0.27
C LYS A 42 12.23 -1.08 0.23
N ASN A 43 11.34 -1.86 0.84
CA ASN A 43 11.50 -3.32 0.98
C ASN A 43 10.62 -4.10 0.00
N ASN A 44 10.30 -3.48 -1.12
CA ASN A 44 9.33 -3.97 -2.10
C ASN A 44 9.91 -5.02 -3.06
N TYR A 45 10.61 -6.03 -2.55
CA TYR A 45 11.33 -7.02 -3.37
C TYR A 45 10.44 -8.24 -3.66
N LEU A 46 10.05 -8.47 -4.92
CA LEU A 46 9.63 -9.80 -5.37
C LEU A 46 10.83 -10.55 -5.93
N SER A 47 10.70 -11.87 -6.11
CA SER A 47 11.62 -12.60 -6.97
C SER A 47 11.65 -11.95 -8.36
N ASP A 48 12.78 -12.06 -9.05
CA ASP A 48 12.90 -11.70 -10.47
C ASP A 48 12.74 -10.21 -10.81
N ASN A 49 12.98 -9.31 -9.84
CA ASN A 49 13.06 -7.86 -10.05
C ASN A 49 11.78 -7.21 -10.59
N ARG A 50 10.62 -7.85 -10.39
CA ARG A 50 9.32 -7.34 -10.85
C ARG A 50 8.89 -6.10 -10.04
N PRO A 51 8.44 -5.01 -10.68
CA PRO A 51 7.92 -3.85 -9.98
C PRO A 51 6.62 -4.19 -9.26
N ARG A 52 6.45 -3.76 -7.99
CA ARG A 52 5.14 -3.88 -7.33
C ARG A 52 4.36 -2.58 -7.36
N VAL A 53 3.07 -2.70 -7.66
CA VAL A 53 2.08 -1.66 -7.36
C VAL A 53 1.63 -1.80 -5.91
N ILE A 54 1.91 -0.78 -5.10
CA ILE A 54 1.36 -0.65 -3.75
C ILE A 54 -0.01 0.00 -3.87
N SER A 55 -1.06 -0.79 -3.65
CA SER A 55 -2.42 -0.27 -3.56
C SER A 55 -2.72 0.12 -2.12
N ILE A 56 -2.76 1.41 -1.84
CA ILE A 56 -3.16 1.94 -0.54
C ILE A 56 -4.69 1.96 -0.50
N ALA A 57 -5.30 0.89 0.00
CA ALA A 57 -6.72 0.84 0.32
C ALA A 57 -6.90 1.04 1.82
N GLY A 58 -7.76 1.97 2.24
CA GLY A 58 -8.20 2.03 3.64
C GLY A 58 -9.15 0.87 3.92
N THR A 59 -8.89 0.09 4.96
CA THR A 59 -9.93 -0.82 5.48
C THR A 59 -11.01 0.04 6.12
N SER A 60 -12.25 -0.09 5.64
CA SER A 60 -13.42 0.48 6.30
C SER A 60 -13.45 0.03 7.78
N LEU A 61 -13.85 0.95 8.67
CA LEU A 61 -14.05 0.73 10.12
C LEU A 61 -14.99 -0.45 10.46
N ILE A 62 -15.64 -1.04 9.45
CA ILE A 62 -16.58 -2.15 9.54
C ILE A 62 -15.96 -3.42 10.18
N HIS A 63 -14.64 -3.60 10.19
CA HIS A 63 -14.00 -4.76 10.84
C HIS A 63 -13.98 -4.71 12.38
N HIS A 64 -14.35 -3.60 13.02
CA HIS A 64 -14.34 -3.45 14.49
C HIS A 64 -15.74 -3.33 15.13
N VAL A 65 -16.82 -3.55 14.37
CA VAL A 65 -18.22 -3.37 14.84
C VAL A 65 -19.10 -4.62 14.64
N CYS A 66 -18.52 -5.79 14.37
CA CYS A 66 -19.26 -7.06 14.29
C CYS A 66 -19.11 -7.90 15.57
#